data_AF-A0A914Q1N9-F1
#
_entry.id   AF-A0A914Q1N9-F1
#
_cell.length_a   1.000
_cell.length_b   1.000
_cell.length_c   1.000
_cell.angle_alpha   90.00
_cell.angle_beta   90.00
_cell.angle_gamma   90.00
#
_symmetry.space_group_name_H-M   'P 1'
#
loop_
_entity.id
_entity.type
_entity.pdbx_description
1 polymer ?
#
loop_
_entity_poly.entity_id
_entity_poly.type
_entity_poly.pdbx_seq_one_letter_code
_entity_poly.pdbx_strand_id
1 'polypeptide(L)'
;MSGRRNSLQAENDGAFGFRGRRGSESEPDGFGTHDIHVRHLIQNNPDVDPFLIRKWAKIFTLTFDQNASHEIDWSDFYICLRKIREIYGEKSPQMEYARKSLEALWEGLQILADTKGDAINHDLVTIEEWITILKKSNSKDKTGPKWFTDYMKFMFKLFNVSEGGWDLNINEYSDGMAVYGHGLKEAHAAFHKFAIDKDGKQKDYISFEEWKQLFSDLFFSSNEKDLGNYLFGDLNAKCHTLQRNYCATRPMTSEAS
;
A
#
# COMPACT_ATOMS: atom_id res chain seq x y z
N MET A 1 39.25 -10.08 62.43
CA MET A 1 38.98 -10.63 63.79
C MET A 1 37.65 -10.03 64.25
N SER A 2 36.55 -10.79 64.16
CA SER A 2 35.80 -11.40 65.29
C SER A 2 35.37 -10.36 66.34
N GLY A 3 34.13 -10.18 66.77
CA GLY A 3 32.83 -10.85 66.60
C GLY A 3 31.76 -9.91 67.21
N ARG A 4 30.45 -10.11 67.07
CA ARG A 4 29.63 -11.07 67.83
C ARG A 4 28.21 -11.08 67.25
N ARG A 5 27.59 -12.25 67.38
CA ARG A 5 26.20 -12.59 67.03
C ARG A 5 25.21 -12.29 68.17
N ASN A 6 23.93 -12.49 67.82
CA ASN A 6 22.78 -12.95 68.62
C ASN A 6 21.89 -11.84 69.23
N SER A 7 20.55 -11.92 69.29
CA SER A 7 19.51 -12.82 68.76
C SER A 7 18.16 -12.44 69.43
N LEU A 8 17.00 -12.66 68.75
CA LEU A 8 15.65 -12.95 69.31
C LEU A 8 14.93 -11.79 70.07
N GLN A 9 13.62 -11.56 70.09
CA GLN A 9 12.33 -12.27 69.84
C GLN A 9 11.27 -11.19 69.50
N ALA A 10 10.41 -11.32 68.48
CA ALA A 10 9.06 -11.91 68.48
C ALA A 10 7.99 -11.18 69.33
N GLU A 11 6.97 -10.61 68.68
CA GLU A 11 5.55 -10.90 68.96
C GLU A 11 4.63 -10.35 67.85
N ASN A 12 3.78 -11.24 67.34
CA ASN A 12 2.62 -11.01 66.47
C ASN A 12 1.40 -10.69 67.33
N ASP A 13 0.43 -9.94 66.79
CA ASP A 13 -0.95 -10.42 66.53
C ASP A 13 -1.93 -9.25 66.39
N GLY A 14 -2.80 -9.34 65.36
CA GLY A 14 -3.89 -8.40 65.13
C GLY A 14 -4.47 -8.45 63.72
N ALA A 15 -4.98 -9.62 63.33
CA ALA A 15 -5.63 -9.89 62.04
C ALA A 15 -7.10 -9.41 61.94
N PHE A 16 -7.68 -9.61 60.74
CA PHE A 16 -9.08 -9.47 60.27
C PHE A 16 -9.44 -8.12 59.62
N GLY A 17 -9.94 -8.05 58.38
CA GLY A 17 -10.30 -9.07 57.40
C GLY A 17 -10.99 -8.47 56.15
N PHE A 18 -10.72 -9.09 54.99
CA PHE A 18 -11.55 -9.27 53.79
C PHE A 18 -12.66 -8.26 53.41
N ARG A 19 -12.52 -7.68 52.21
CA ARG A 19 -13.42 -7.95 51.06
C ARG A 19 -12.84 -7.41 49.75
N GLY A 20 -12.64 -8.31 48.81
CA GLY A 20 -12.19 -7.99 47.45
C GLY A 20 -13.28 -7.33 46.58
N ARG A 21 -12.82 -6.50 45.64
CA ARG A 21 -13.42 -6.27 44.33
C ARG A 21 -12.35 -6.64 43.32
N ARG A 22 -12.44 -7.80 42.66
CA ARG A 22 -13.11 -8.01 41.36
C ARG A 22 -12.73 -6.94 40.32
N GLY A 23 -11.75 -7.32 39.49
CA GLY A 23 -11.70 -7.17 38.04
C GLY A 23 -12.14 -5.85 37.42
N SER A 24 -11.18 -5.10 36.92
CA SER A 24 -11.28 -4.53 35.58
C SER A 24 -10.08 -5.06 34.79
N GLU A 25 -10.32 -6.09 33.97
CA GLU A 25 -9.41 -6.46 32.89
C GLU A 25 -9.20 -5.20 32.04
N SER A 26 -7.98 -4.69 32.03
CA SER A 26 -7.57 -3.71 31.04
C SER A 26 -7.44 -4.44 29.70
N GLU A 27 -8.41 -4.22 28.81
CA GLU A 27 -8.39 -4.66 27.41
C GLU A 27 -7.07 -4.23 26.73
N PRO A 28 -6.42 -5.11 25.94
CA PRO A 28 -5.22 -4.76 25.20
C PRO A 28 -5.57 -4.31 23.78
N ASP A 29 -6.39 -3.28 23.61
CA ASP A 29 -6.75 -2.78 22.28
C ASP A 29 -5.79 -1.67 21.83
N GLY A 30 -4.54 -2.07 21.61
CA GLY A 30 -3.53 -1.28 20.90
C GLY A 30 -3.61 -1.47 19.39
N PHE A 31 -4.81 -1.36 18.79
CA PHE A 31 -4.98 -1.43 17.34
C PHE A 31 -4.97 -0.01 16.75
N GLY A 32 -3.98 0.29 15.91
CA GLY A 32 -3.90 1.57 15.20
C GLY A 32 -5.15 1.82 14.36
N THR A 33 -5.51 3.10 14.16
CA THR A 33 -6.71 3.55 13.43
C THR A 33 -6.89 2.88 12.06
N HIS A 34 -5.80 2.55 11.37
CA HIS A 34 -5.82 1.82 10.09
C HIS A 34 -6.44 0.41 10.19
N ASP A 35 -6.22 -0.31 11.29
CA ASP A 35 -6.76 -1.66 11.49
C ASP A 35 -8.26 -1.64 11.77
N ILE A 36 -8.76 -0.58 12.44
CA ILE A 36 -10.18 -0.38 12.72
C ILE A 36 -10.95 -0.12 11.42
N HIS A 37 -10.40 0.74 10.54
CA HIS A 37 -11.02 1.07 9.26
C HIS A 37 -11.16 -0.16 8.36
N VAL A 38 -10.10 -0.96 8.22
CA VAL A 38 -10.10 -2.16 7.39
C VAL A 38 -11.09 -3.22 7.90
N ARG A 39 -11.22 -3.37 9.22
CA ARG A 39 -12.24 -4.26 9.81
C ARG A 39 -13.65 -3.84 9.42
N HIS A 40 -13.94 -2.54 9.43
CA HIS A 40 -15.24 -2.01 9.00
C HIS A 40 -15.50 -2.31 7.51
N LEU A 41 -14.51 -2.13 6.64
CA LEU A 41 -14.62 -2.45 5.22
C LEU A 41 -14.91 -3.93 4.97
N ILE A 42 -14.29 -4.83 5.74
CA ILE A 42 -14.57 -6.28 5.68
C ILE A 42 -16.00 -6.57 6.14
N GLN A 43 -16.45 -5.96 7.24
CA GLN A 43 -17.81 -6.15 7.75
C GLN A 43 -18.88 -5.68 6.77
N ASN A 44 -18.63 -4.57 6.06
CA ASN A 44 -19.55 -4.02 5.07
C ASN A 44 -19.53 -4.77 3.72
N ASN A 45 -18.57 -5.67 3.50
CA ASN A 45 -18.41 -6.44 2.27
C ASN A 45 -18.28 -7.95 2.55
N PRO A 46 -19.29 -8.59 3.18
CA PRO A 46 -19.21 -9.99 3.58
C PRO A 46 -19.17 -10.96 2.38
N ASP A 47 -19.50 -10.49 1.18
CA ASP A 47 -19.48 -11.25 -0.07
C ASP A 47 -18.08 -11.34 -0.71
N VAL A 48 -17.08 -10.61 -0.18
CA VAL A 48 -15.72 -10.56 -0.69
C VAL A 48 -14.76 -11.22 0.30
N ASP A 49 -13.75 -11.92 -0.21
CA ASP A 49 -12.68 -12.46 0.62
C ASP A 49 -12.01 -11.34 1.45
N PRO A 50 -11.91 -11.48 2.79
CA PRO A 50 -11.27 -10.48 3.63
C PRO A 50 -9.82 -10.15 3.24
N PHE A 51 -9.09 -11.11 2.67
CA PHE A 51 -7.74 -10.88 2.16
C PHE A 51 -7.75 -9.91 0.97
N LEU A 52 -8.70 -10.03 0.04
CA LEU A 52 -8.85 -9.09 -1.07
C LEU A 52 -9.17 -7.68 -0.60
N ILE A 53 -10.07 -7.52 0.38
CA ILE A 53 -10.40 -6.21 0.95
C ILE A 53 -9.16 -5.55 1.57
N ARG A 54 -8.37 -6.30 2.37
CA ARG A 54 -7.09 -5.80 2.91
C ARG A 54 -6.13 -5.36 1.81
N LYS A 55 -6.07 -6.15 0.74
CA LYS A 55 -5.18 -5.88 -0.38
C LYS A 55 -5.58 -4.62 -1.14
N TRP A 56 -6.86 -4.48 -1.46
CA TRP A 56 -7.42 -3.31 -2.14
C TRP A 56 -7.24 -2.03 -1.34
N ALA A 57 -7.45 -2.09 -0.02
CA ALA A 57 -7.17 -0.97 0.88
C ALA A 57 -5.69 -0.60 0.90
N LYS A 58 -4.78 -1.60 0.91
CA LYS A 58 -3.34 -1.34 0.88
C LYS A 58 -2.88 -0.75 -0.46
N ILE A 59 -3.43 -1.23 -1.58
CA ILE A 59 -3.17 -0.67 -2.91
C ILE A 59 -3.66 0.79 -2.98
N PHE A 60 -4.87 1.06 -2.48
CA PHE A 60 -5.41 2.43 -2.41
C PHE A 60 -4.42 3.37 -1.73
N THR A 61 -3.96 3.03 -0.53
CA THR A 61 -3.01 3.88 0.24
C THR A 61 -1.61 3.94 -0.37
N LEU A 62 -1.11 2.86 -0.98
CA LEU A 62 0.26 2.85 -1.51
C LEU A 62 0.38 3.54 -2.87
N THR A 63 -0.59 3.31 -3.76
CA THR A 63 -0.44 3.70 -5.16
C THR A 63 -1.31 4.89 -5.58
N PHE A 64 -2.44 5.12 -4.91
CA PHE A 64 -3.39 6.16 -5.30
C PHE A 64 -3.44 7.32 -4.32
N ASP A 65 -3.70 7.09 -3.03
CA ASP A 65 -3.78 8.12 -1.98
C ASP A 65 -2.37 8.55 -1.54
N GLN A 66 -1.72 9.38 -2.35
CA GLN A 66 -0.34 9.82 -2.20
C GLN A 66 -0.17 10.85 -1.08
N ASN A 67 -1.23 11.59 -0.75
CA ASN A 67 -1.26 12.56 0.35
C ASN A 67 -1.75 11.94 1.68
N ALA A 68 -2.20 10.68 1.65
CA ALA A 68 -2.77 9.94 2.79
C ALA A 68 -3.95 10.68 3.45
N SER A 69 -4.80 11.27 2.60
CA SER A 69 -6.07 11.91 2.98
C SER A 69 -7.18 10.90 3.24
N HIS A 70 -6.98 9.64 2.85
CA HIS A 70 -8.00 8.57 2.80
C HIS A 70 -9.05 8.73 1.69
N GLU A 71 -8.83 9.66 0.78
CA GLU A 71 -9.61 9.91 -0.42
C GLU A 71 -8.63 10.05 -1.60
N ILE A 72 -9.09 9.81 -2.83
CA ILE A 72 -8.27 10.04 -4.03
C ILE A 72 -8.84 11.24 -4.77
N ASP A 73 -8.03 12.27 -4.97
CA ASP A 73 -8.38 13.39 -5.83
C ASP A 73 -7.28 13.66 -6.88
N TRP A 74 -7.48 14.68 -7.72
CA TRP A 74 -6.48 15.05 -8.72
C TRP A 74 -5.11 15.47 -8.12
N SER A 75 -5.09 15.93 -6.87
CA SER A 75 -3.84 16.32 -6.20
C SER A 75 -2.90 15.13 -5.99
N ASP A 76 -3.44 13.93 -5.78
CA ASP A 76 -2.64 12.71 -5.68
C ASP A 76 -1.92 12.36 -6.98
N PHE A 77 -2.63 12.47 -8.11
CA PHE A 77 -2.06 12.29 -9.45
C PHE A 77 -1.00 13.35 -9.74
N TYR A 78 -1.21 14.58 -9.28
CA TYR A 78 -0.22 15.64 -9.39
C TYR A 78 1.05 15.34 -8.56
N ILE A 79 0.92 14.80 -7.35
CA ILE A 79 2.07 14.33 -6.54
C ILE A 79 2.83 13.22 -7.28
N CYS A 80 2.11 12.25 -7.86
CA CYS A 80 2.71 11.19 -8.68
C CYS A 80 3.50 11.77 -9.87
N LEU A 81 2.91 12.69 -10.62
CA LEU A 81 3.56 13.39 -11.74
C LEU A 81 4.82 14.15 -11.31
N ARG A 82 4.80 14.79 -10.14
CA ARG A 82 5.99 15.44 -9.59
C ARG A 82 7.12 14.46 -9.30
N LYS A 83 6.82 13.33 -8.66
CA LYS A 83 7.83 12.30 -8.37
C LYS A 83 8.40 11.67 -9.65
N ILE A 84 7.54 11.42 -10.64
CA ILE A 84 7.97 10.96 -11.98
C ILE A 84 8.93 11.98 -12.61
N ARG A 85 8.62 13.27 -12.55
CA ARG A 85 9.50 14.35 -13.02
C ARG A 85 10.84 14.36 -12.28
N GLU A 86 10.84 14.14 -10.97
CA GLU A 86 12.05 14.11 -10.14
C GLU A 86 12.96 12.91 -10.46
N ILE A 87 12.37 11.75 -10.76
CA ILE A 87 13.11 10.51 -11.05
C ILE A 87 13.59 10.46 -12.51
N TYR A 88 12.68 10.66 -13.47
CA TYR A 88 12.99 10.47 -14.90
C TYR A 88 13.35 11.78 -15.61
N GLY A 89 13.02 12.94 -15.02
CA GLY A 89 13.25 14.26 -15.62
C GLY A 89 12.04 14.80 -16.39
N GLU A 90 11.92 16.12 -16.44
CA GLU A 90 10.76 16.84 -17.00
C GLU A 90 10.50 16.60 -18.49
N LYS A 91 11.58 16.39 -19.26
CA LYS A 91 11.55 16.19 -20.71
C LYS A 91 11.65 14.71 -21.09
N SER A 92 11.49 13.80 -20.12
CA SER A 92 11.54 12.36 -20.38
C SER A 92 10.29 11.88 -21.13
N PRO A 93 10.42 10.84 -21.97
CA PRO A 93 9.28 10.14 -22.56
C PRO A 93 8.28 9.63 -21.50
N GLN A 94 8.78 9.20 -20.35
CA GLN A 94 8.00 8.75 -19.19
C GLN A 94 7.10 9.85 -18.68
N MET A 95 7.63 11.07 -18.52
CA MET A 95 6.84 12.21 -18.06
C MET A 95 5.72 12.58 -19.03
N GLU A 96 5.99 12.62 -20.35
CA GLU A 96 4.95 12.91 -21.33
C GLU A 96 3.87 11.83 -21.35
N TYR A 97 4.28 10.56 -21.31
CA TYR A 97 3.37 9.43 -21.26
C TYR A 97 2.52 9.46 -19.98
N ALA A 98 3.13 9.74 -18.83
CA ALA A 98 2.46 9.78 -17.55
C ALA A 98 1.38 10.85 -17.46
N ARG A 99 1.61 12.08 -17.98
CA ARG A 99 0.56 13.12 -17.99
C ARG A 99 -0.71 12.63 -18.67
N LYS A 100 -0.58 12.16 -19.91
CA LYS A 100 -1.73 11.70 -20.71
C LYS A 100 -2.42 10.49 -20.09
N SER A 101 -1.65 9.54 -19.56
CA SER A 101 -2.20 8.31 -19.00
C SER A 101 -2.87 8.51 -17.63
N LEU A 102 -2.32 9.37 -16.78
CA LEU A 102 -2.89 9.66 -15.46
C LEU A 102 -4.15 10.52 -15.55
N GLU A 103 -4.21 11.50 -16.46
CA GLU A 103 -5.44 12.26 -16.77
C GLU A 103 -6.58 11.31 -17.19
N ALA A 104 -6.32 10.46 -18.20
CA ALA A 104 -7.31 9.50 -18.68
C ALA A 104 -7.71 8.46 -17.62
N LEU A 105 -6.78 8.07 -16.74
CA LEU A 105 -7.08 7.16 -15.63
C LEU A 105 -7.99 7.82 -14.60
N TRP A 106 -7.71 9.06 -14.22
CA TRP A 106 -8.53 9.82 -13.28
C TRP A 106 -9.96 10.01 -13.80
N GLU A 107 -10.11 10.47 -15.04
CA GLU A 107 -11.43 10.60 -15.69
C GLU A 107 -12.18 9.27 -15.69
N GLY A 108 -11.48 8.17 -16.00
CA GLY A 108 -12.06 6.83 -15.97
C GLY A 108 -12.51 6.39 -14.58
N LEU A 109 -11.74 6.71 -13.54
CA LEU A 109 -12.08 6.39 -12.15
C LEU A 109 -13.28 7.20 -11.67
N GLN A 110 -13.36 8.50 -11.97
CA GLN A 110 -14.51 9.33 -11.62
C GLN A 110 -15.81 8.77 -12.21
N ILE A 111 -15.81 8.38 -13.49
CA ILE A 111 -16.98 7.79 -14.16
C ILE A 111 -17.40 6.46 -13.49
N LEU A 112 -16.45 5.67 -13.00
CA LEU A 112 -16.74 4.39 -12.35
C LEU A 112 -17.19 4.54 -10.90
N ALA A 113 -16.68 5.57 -10.21
CA ALA A 113 -17.01 5.92 -8.84
C ALA A 113 -18.39 6.59 -8.73
N ASP A 114 -18.78 7.38 -9.74
CA ASP A 114 -20.09 8.02 -9.86
C ASP A 114 -21.22 7.01 -10.14
N THR A 115 -21.48 6.20 -9.12
CA THR A 115 -22.52 5.18 -9.13
C THR A 115 -23.91 5.73 -8.83
N LYS A 116 -23.99 7.00 -8.40
CA LYS A 116 -25.24 7.68 -8.01
C LYS A 116 -25.72 8.68 -9.05
N GLY A 117 -24.93 8.97 -10.08
CA GLY A 117 -25.28 9.93 -11.13
C GLY A 117 -25.28 11.38 -10.63
N ASP A 118 -24.48 11.67 -9.60
CA ASP A 118 -24.30 13.01 -9.03
C ASP A 118 -23.07 13.73 -9.59
N ALA A 119 -22.63 13.30 -10.79
CA ALA A 119 -21.60 13.79 -11.73
C ALA A 119 -21.27 15.29 -11.76
N ILE A 120 -22.08 16.15 -11.15
CA ILE A 120 -21.88 17.58 -11.10
C ILE A 120 -20.70 17.94 -10.16
N ASN A 121 -20.33 17.10 -9.18
CA ASN A 121 -19.22 17.40 -8.24
C ASN A 121 -18.50 16.14 -7.67
N HIS A 122 -18.18 15.13 -8.47
CA HIS A 122 -17.42 13.97 -7.96
C HIS A 122 -15.91 14.22 -8.07
N ASP A 123 -15.38 15.08 -7.20
CA ASP A 123 -13.96 15.47 -7.21
C ASP A 123 -13.05 14.51 -6.42
N LEU A 124 -13.63 13.51 -5.75
CA LEU A 124 -12.92 12.60 -4.85
C LEU A 124 -13.45 11.17 -4.96
N VAL A 125 -12.58 10.17 -4.93
CA VAL A 125 -12.93 8.75 -4.86
C VAL A 125 -12.60 8.21 -3.48
N THR A 126 -13.62 7.77 -2.75
CA THR A 126 -13.49 7.17 -1.41
C THR A 126 -13.00 5.71 -1.49
N ILE A 127 -12.51 5.17 -0.37
CA ILE A 127 -12.08 3.77 -0.30
C ILE A 127 -13.25 2.78 -0.45
N GLU A 128 -14.47 3.15 -0.04
CA GLU A 128 -15.69 2.37 -0.26
C GLU A 128 -16.07 2.29 -1.75
N GLU A 129 -15.96 3.41 -2.46
CA GLU A 129 -16.18 3.47 -3.92
C GLU A 129 -15.11 2.68 -4.65
N TRP A 130 -13.84 2.83 -4.25
CA TRP A 130 -12.73 2.03 -4.76
C TRP A 130 -12.97 0.51 -4.64
N ILE A 131 -13.39 0.05 -3.46
CA ILE A 131 -13.76 -1.37 -3.25
C ILE A 131 -14.92 -1.75 -4.17
N THR A 132 -15.93 -0.88 -4.32
CA THR A 132 -17.07 -1.15 -5.19
C THR A 132 -16.66 -1.27 -6.66
N ILE A 133 -15.75 -0.41 -7.14
CA ILE A 133 -15.17 -0.49 -8.49
C ILE A 133 -14.46 -1.83 -8.67
N LEU A 134 -13.63 -2.24 -7.71
CA LEU A 134 -12.89 -3.50 -7.78
C LEU A 134 -13.78 -4.74 -7.69
N LYS A 135 -14.83 -4.72 -6.88
CA LYS A 135 -15.84 -5.78 -6.83
C LYS A 135 -16.50 -6.01 -8.19
N LYS A 136 -16.90 -4.93 -8.86
CA LYS A 136 -17.48 -4.99 -10.21
C LYS A 136 -16.46 -5.50 -11.23
N SER A 137 -15.21 -5.07 -11.08
CA SER A 137 -14.07 -5.46 -11.94
C SER A 137 -13.66 -6.93 -11.79
N ASN A 138 -13.90 -7.53 -10.62
CA ASN A 138 -13.64 -8.94 -10.32
C ASN A 138 -14.76 -9.88 -10.84
N SER A 139 -15.77 -9.36 -11.54
CA SER A 139 -16.82 -10.18 -12.14
C SER A 139 -16.30 -10.95 -13.36
N LYS A 140 -16.90 -12.11 -13.66
CA LYS A 140 -16.36 -13.23 -14.48
C LYS A 140 -16.02 -12.94 -15.95
N ASP A 141 -16.05 -11.69 -16.41
CA ASP A 141 -15.61 -11.36 -17.76
C ASP A 141 -14.08 -11.43 -17.84
N LYS A 142 -13.59 -12.39 -18.65
CA LYS A 142 -12.16 -12.73 -18.74
C LYS A 142 -11.28 -11.59 -19.24
N THR A 143 -11.86 -10.59 -19.87
CA THR A 143 -11.20 -9.35 -20.22
C THR A 143 -11.54 -8.34 -19.14
N GLY A 144 -10.66 -8.19 -18.14
CA GLY A 144 -10.84 -7.21 -17.06
C GLY A 144 -11.16 -5.81 -17.61
N PRO A 145 -11.77 -4.92 -16.81
CA PRO A 145 -12.29 -3.66 -17.32
C PRO A 145 -11.20 -2.80 -17.94
N LYS A 146 -11.60 -1.95 -18.90
CA LYS A 146 -10.67 -1.13 -19.69
C LYS A 146 -9.71 -0.31 -18.82
N TRP A 147 -10.22 0.32 -17.74
CA TRP A 147 -9.42 1.11 -16.81
C TRP A 147 -8.28 0.28 -16.17
N PHE A 148 -8.54 -0.97 -15.82
CA PHE A 148 -7.57 -1.86 -15.19
C PHE A 148 -6.47 -2.24 -16.18
N THR A 149 -6.87 -2.59 -17.41
CA THR A 149 -5.93 -2.91 -18.48
C THR A 149 -5.05 -1.70 -18.84
N ASP A 150 -5.64 -0.51 -18.90
CA ASP A 150 -4.93 0.72 -19.21
C ASP A 150 -3.98 1.12 -18.07
N TYR A 151 -4.41 0.99 -16.81
CA TYR A 151 -3.56 1.24 -15.65
C TYR A 151 -2.39 0.27 -15.57
N MET A 152 -2.63 -1.03 -15.76
CA MET A 152 -1.59 -2.06 -15.80
C MET A 152 -0.54 -1.78 -16.88
N LYS A 153 -0.97 -1.40 -18.09
CA LYS A 153 -0.07 -1.01 -19.19
C LYS A 153 0.72 0.25 -18.87
N PHE A 154 0.04 1.23 -18.27
CA PHE A 154 0.66 2.47 -17.81
C PHE A 154 1.80 2.17 -16.84
N MET A 155 1.54 1.39 -15.78
CA MET A 155 2.53 1.04 -14.77
C MET A 155 3.72 0.30 -15.36
N PHE A 156 3.49 -0.68 -16.24
CA PHE A 156 4.57 -1.40 -16.91
C PHE A 156 5.45 -0.46 -17.75
N LYS A 157 4.83 0.39 -18.57
CA LYS A 157 5.56 1.31 -19.44
C LYS A 157 6.22 2.46 -18.68
N LEU A 158 5.67 2.88 -17.54
CA LEU A 158 6.32 3.83 -16.66
C LEU A 158 7.64 3.26 -16.13
N PHE A 159 7.63 1.98 -15.73
CA PHE A 159 8.79 1.33 -15.11
C PHE A 159 9.82 0.92 -16.18
N ASN A 160 9.37 0.38 -17.30
CA ASN A 160 10.23 -0.10 -18.38
C ASN A 160 10.75 1.06 -19.25
N VAL A 161 11.88 1.64 -18.85
CA VAL A 161 12.50 2.82 -19.51
C VAL A 161 13.33 2.42 -20.72
N SER A 162 13.85 1.20 -20.78
CA SER A 162 14.76 0.76 -21.83
C SER A 162 14.10 0.78 -23.22
N GLU A 163 14.62 1.63 -24.11
CA GLU A 163 14.11 1.81 -25.48
C GLU A 163 14.23 0.57 -26.40
N GLY A 164 14.88 -0.52 -25.94
CA GLY A 164 15.08 -1.76 -26.69
C GLY A 164 14.69 -3.05 -25.97
N GLY A 165 14.18 -2.97 -24.73
CA GLY A 165 13.80 -4.12 -23.92
C GLY A 165 12.28 -4.23 -23.78
N TRP A 166 11.72 -5.40 -24.09
CA TRP A 166 10.31 -5.70 -23.79
C TRP A 166 10.08 -6.10 -22.33
N ASP A 167 11.17 -6.30 -21.58
CA ASP A 167 11.16 -6.91 -20.27
C ASP A 167 11.74 -5.95 -19.22
N LEU A 168 11.02 -5.86 -18.10
CA LEU A 168 11.36 -5.01 -16.96
C LEU A 168 12.46 -5.64 -16.11
N ASN A 169 13.57 -4.93 -15.89
CA ASN A 169 14.65 -5.38 -15.00
C ASN A 169 14.55 -4.78 -13.58
N ILE A 170 15.42 -5.25 -12.66
CA ILE A 170 15.41 -4.84 -11.25
C ILE A 170 15.67 -3.33 -11.03
N ASN A 171 16.53 -2.70 -11.84
CA ASN A 171 16.85 -1.28 -11.69
C ASN A 171 15.65 -0.42 -12.10
N GLU A 172 15.06 -0.76 -13.25
CA GLU A 172 13.85 -0.12 -13.77
C GLU A 172 12.66 -0.28 -12.83
N TYR A 173 12.47 -1.49 -12.28
CA TYR A 173 11.47 -1.74 -11.25
C TYR A 173 11.73 -0.86 -10.02
N SER A 174 12.99 -0.73 -9.59
CA SER A 174 13.35 0.06 -8.42
C SER A 174 13.10 1.55 -8.61
N ASP A 175 13.40 2.10 -9.78
CA ASP A 175 13.09 3.49 -10.14
C ASP A 175 11.57 3.73 -10.15
N GLY A 176 10.81 2.79 -10.73
CA GLY A 176 9.35 2.84 -10.73
C GLY A 176 8.77 2.78 -9.32
N MET A 177 9.29 1.91 -8.46
CA MET A 177 8.87 1.78 -7.07
C MET A 177 9.24 3.00 -6.22
N ALA A 178 10.29 3.74 -6.57
CA ALA A 178 10.65 4.99 -5.90
C ALA A 178 9.59 6.08 -6.09
N VAL A 179 8.84 6.08 -7.21
CA VAL A 179 7.65 6.95 -7.40
C VAL A 179 6.63 6.73 -6.27
N TYR A 180 6.50 5.50 -5.80
CA TYR A 180 5.57 5.12 -4.72
C TYR A 180 6.22 5.13 -3.33
N GLY A 181 7.40 5.74 -3.21
CA GLY A 181 8.07 5.95 -1.92
C GLY A 181 8.77 4.71 -1.36
N HIS A 182 8.99 3.68 -2.17
CA HIS A 182 9.78 2.53 -1.76
C HIS A 182 11.27 2.82 -1.88
N GLY A 183 12.05 2.39 -0.88
CA GLY A 183 13.50 2.42 -0.96
C GLY A 183 14.06 1.31 -1.85
N LEU A 184 15.29 1.49 -2.30
CA LEU A 184 16.00 0.55 -3.16
C LEU A 184 16.06 -0.86 -2.58
N LYS A 185 16.33 -0.99 -1.28
CA LYS A 185 16.44 -2.30 -0.61
C LYS A 185 15.10 -3.02 -0.58
N GLU A 186 14.03 -2.30 -0.27
CA GLU A 186 12.68 -2.83 -0.25
C GLU A 186 12.22 -3.26 -1.65
N ALA A 187 12.51 -2.45 -2.67
CA ALA A 187 12.21 -2.78 -4.06
C ALA A 187 12.97 -4.03 -4.52
N HIS A 188 14.28 -4.11 -4.27
CA HIS A 188 15.07 -5.30 -4.63
C HIS A 188 14.54 -6.57 -3.93
N ALA A 189 14.22 -6.47 -2.64
CA ALA A 189 13.67 -7.60 -1.89
C ALA A 189 12.32 -8.06 -2.44
N ALA A 190 11.47 -7.12 -2.88
CA ALA A 190 10.20 -7.43 -3.53
C ALA A 190 10.41 -8.11 -4.89
N PHE A 191 11.26 -7.53 -5.75
CA PHE A 191 11.59 -8.05 -7.07
C PHE A 191 12.05 -9.51 -6.99
N HIS A 192 13.00 -9.81 -6.09
CA HIS A 192 13.51 -11.17 -5.91
C HIS A 192 12.46 -12.20 -5.45
N LYS A 193 11.33 -11.77 -4.86
CA LYS A 193 10.26 -12.68 -4.47
C LYS A 193 9.37 -13.09 -5.64
N PHE A 194 9.07 -12.17 -6.56
CA PHE A 194 8.17 -12.44 -7.68
C PHE A 194 8.88 -12.75 -9.00
N ALA A 195 10.11 -12.28 -9.19
CA ALA A 195 10.90 -12.54 -10.37
C ALA A 195 11.61 -13.90 -10.27
N ILE A 196 10.80 -14.96 -10.27
CA ILE A 196 11.28 -16.35 -10.28
C ILE A 196 10.67 -17.11 -11.46
N ASP A 197 11.39 -18.09 -11.99
CA ASP A 197 10.88 -19.00 -13.01
C ASP A 197 10.03 -20.12 -12.40
N LYS A 198 9.49 -20.98 -13.27
CA LYS A 198 8.68 -22.15 -12.87
C LYS A 198 9.42 -23.16 -11.96
N ASP A 199 10.75 -23.14 -11.98
CA ASP A 199 11.60 -24.02 -11.16
C ASP A 199 12.06 -23.31 -9.86
N GLY A 200 11.58 -22.08 -9.63
CA GLY A 200 11.90 -21.27 -8.45
C GLY A 200 13.24 -20.54 -8.51
N LYS A 201 13.89 -20.46 -9.68
CA LYS A 201 15.16 -19.74 -9.85
C LYS A 201 14.91 -18.27 -10.13
N GLN A 202 15.78 -17.41 -9.63
CA GLN A 202 15.68 -15.98 -9.86
C GLN A 202 15.85 -15.64 -11.34
N LYS A 203 15.03 -14.68 -11.79
CA LYS A 203 15.08 -14.07 -13.11
C LYS A 203 15.57 -12.64 -12.99
N ASP A 204 16.32 -12.19 -13.99
CA ASP A 204 16.80 -10.80 -14.05
C ASP A 204 15.77 -9.85 -14.66
N TYR A 205 14.73 -10.40 -15.30
CA TYR A 205 13.74 -9.65 -16.05
C TYR A 205 12.34 -10.26 -15.97
N ILE A 206 11.34 -9.40 -16.18
CA ILE A 206 9.91 -9.73 -16.19
C ILE A 206 9.30 -9.24 -17.49
N SER A 207 8.78 -10.17 -18.28
CA SER A 207 8.08 -9.85 -19.51
C SER A 207 6.73 -9.19 -19.26
N PHE A 208 6.20 -8.51 -20.27
CA PHE A 208 4.86 -7.93 -20.16
C PHE A 208 3.78 -8.99 -19.87
N GLU A 209 3.90 -10.20 -20.42
CA GLU A 209 2.96 -11.30 -20.13
C GLU A 209 2.98 -11.72 -18.66
N GLU A 210 4.17 -11.82 -18.06
CA GLU A 210 4.33 -12.11 -16.64
C GLU A 210 3.82 -10.96 -15.78
N TRP A 211 4.10 -9.71 -16.17
CA TRP A 211 3.56 -8.52 -15.51
C TRP A 211 2.03 -8.56 -15.46
N LYS A 212 1.36 -8.90 -16.57
CA LYS A 212 -0.11 -9.01 -16.61
C LYS A 212 -0.62 -10.01 -15.60
N GLN A 213 0.02 -11.18 -15.49
CA GLN A 213 -0.37 -12.19 -14.51
C GLN A 213 -0.13 -11.71 -13.08
N LEU A 214 1.06 -11.19 -12.77
CA LEU A 214 1.40 -10.67 -11.45
C LEU A 214 0.46 -9.54 -11.02
N PHE A 215 0.11 -8.64 -11.94
CA PHE A 215 -0.80 -7.52 -11.70
C PHE A 215 -2.24 -8.01 -11.51
N SER A 216 -2.67 -9.05 -12.23
CA SER A 216 -3.95 -9.72 -12.00
C SER A 216 -4.00 -10.39 -10.63
N ASP A 217 -2.97 -11.13 -10.24
CA ASP A 217 -2.89 -11.79 -8.94
C ASP A 217 -2.89 -10.78 -7.79
N LEU A 218 -2.16 -9.68 -7.97
CA LEU A 218 -2.13 -8.54 -7.07
C LEU A 218 -3.52 -7.97 -6.83
N PHE A 219 -4.42 -7.90 -7.81
CA PHE A 219 -5.74 -7.31 -7.58
C PHE A 219 -6.80 -8.35 -7.24
N PHE A 220 -6.76 -9.55 -7.84
CA PHE A 220 -7.94 -10.42 -7.86
C PHE A 220 -7.70 -11.81 -7.29
N SER A 221 -6.45 -12.22 -7.03
CA SER A 221 -6.21 -13.51 -6.39
C SER A 221 -6.47 -13.46 -4.89
N SER A 222 -7.28 -14.39 -4.39
CA SER A 222 -7.44 -14.64 -2.96
C SER A 222 -6.36 -15.55 -2.37
N ASN A 223 -5.47 -16.12 -3.18
CA ASN A 223 -4.38 -16.95 -2.70
C ASN A 223 -3.22 -16.09 -2.19
N GLU A 224 -2.96 -16.14 -0.88
CA GLU A 224 -1.89 -15.37 -0.23
C GLU A 224 -0.48 -15.73 -0.74
N LYS A 225 -0.32 -16.91 -1.35
CA LYS A 225 0.97 -17.40 -1.85
C LYS A 225 1.30 -16.96 -3.27
N ASP A 226 0.38 -16.33 -3.98
CA ASP A 226 0.63 -15.91 -5.36
C ASP A 226 1.68 -14.81 -5.40
N LEU A 227 2.57 -14.89 -6.40
CA LEU A 227 3.75 -14.05 -6.52
C LEU A 227 3.38 -12.57 -6.71
N GLY A 228 2.24 -12.29 -7.34
CA GLY A 228 1.73 -10.92 -7.51
C GLY A 228 1.51 -10.17 -6.19
N ASN A 229 1.34 -10.86 -5.07
CA ASN A 229 1.22 -10.24 -3.75
C ASN A 229 2.49 -9.51 -3.29
N TYR A 230 3.62 -9.69 -3.99
CA TYR A 230 4.87 -9.00 -3.74
C TYR A 230 5.16 -7.88 -4.75
N LEU A 231 4.28 -7.65 -5.73
CA LEU A 231 4.55 -6.74 -6.86
C LEU A 231 4.78 -5.29 -6.44
N PHE A 232 4.12 -4.83 -5.37
CA PHE A 232 4.33 -3.49 -4.78
C PHE A 232 4.90 -3.57 -3.37
N GLY A 233 5.86 -4.48 -3.16
CA GLY A 233 6.40 -4.78 -1.86
C GLY A 233 5.58 -5.82 -1.11
N ASP A 234 6.03 -6.15 0.10
CA ASP A 234 5.39 -7.18 0.92
C ASP A 234 4.05 -6.67 1.49
N LEU A 235 2.95 -7.10 0.89
CA LEU A 235 1.61 -6.71 1.33
C LEU A 235 1.28 -7.29 2.71
N ASN A 236 1.94 -8.35 3.15
CA ASN A 236 1.75 -9.00 4.44
C ASN A 236 2.66 -8.43 5.55
N ALA A 237 3.69 -7.65 5.19
CA ALA A 237 4.50 -6.95 6.16
C ALA A 237 3.66 -5.90 6.90
N LYS A 238 3.72 -5.93 8.25
CA LYS A 238 3.14 -4.89 9.11
C LYS A 238 3.70 -3.54 8.66
N CYS A 239 2.80 -2.65 8.28
CA CYS A 239 3.13 -1.37 7.68
C CYS A 239 3.78 -0.46 8.74
N HIS A 240 5.11 -0.50 8.85
CA HIS A 240 5.86 0.45 9.69
C HIS A 240 6.34 1.68 8.90
N THR A 241 6.14 1.71 7.58
CA THR A 241 6.88 2.64 6.69
C THR A 241 6.06 3.83 6.20
N LEU A 242 4.72 3.84 6.33
CA LEU A 242 3.91 4.97 5.84
C LEU A 242 4.06 6.28 6.63
N GLN A 243 4.71 6.28 7.79
CA GLN A 243 4.97 7.51 8.56
C GLN A 243 6.24 8.27 8.16
N ARG A 244 7.14 7.71 7.34
CA ARG A 244 8.44 8.37 7.07
C ARG A 244 8.37 9.55 6.11
N ASN A 245 7.35 9.66 5.27
CA ASN A 245 7.26 10.75 4.29
C ASN A 245 6.61 12.03 4.85
N TYR A 246 6.17 12.03 6.12
CA TYR A 246 5.53 13.18 6.76
C TYR A 246 6.49 14.22 7.39
N CYS A 247 7.81 14.01 7.36
CA CYS A 247 8.75 14.86 8.12
C CYS A 247 9.95 15.43 7.34
N ALA A 248 9.92 15.44 6.00
CA ALA A 248 11.03 16.00 5.21
C ALA A 248 10.63 17.20 4.34
N THR A 249 9.78 18.10 4.84
CA THR A 249 9.79 19.49 4.37
C THR A 249 10.69 20.30 5.30
N ARG A 250 11.97 20.46 4.91
CA ARG A 250 12.82 21.50 5.51
C ARG A 250 12.15 22.86 5.25
N PRO A 251 11.97 23.72 6.26
CA PRO A 251 11.67 25.12 5.99
C PRO A 251 12.87 25.72 5.25
N MET A 252 12.61 26.34 4.09
CA MET A 252 13.59 27.25 3.49
C MET A 252 13.83 28.37 4.51
N THR A 253 15.00 28.37 5.12
CA THR A 253 15.48 29.56 5.83
C THR A 253 15.67 30.66 4.80
N SER A 254 14.90 31.73 4.96
CA SER A 254 15.22 33.04 4.39
C SER A 254 16.60 33.46 4.90
N GLU A 255 17.58 33.54 4.03
CA GLU A 255 18.77 34.34 4.29
C GLU A 255 18.71 35.57 3.39
N ALA A 256 18.57 36.70 4.07
CA ALA A 256 18.77 38.02 3.55
C ALA A 256 20.24 38.22 3.18
N SER A 257 20.48 38.87 2.05
CA SER A 257 21.60 39.79 1.79
C SER A 257 21.19 40.70 0.63
#